data_AF-A0A7V6TGL7-F1
#
_entry.id   AF-A0A7V6TGL7-F1
#
_cell.length_a   1.000
_cell.length_b   1.000
_cell.length_c   1.000
_cell.angle_alpha   90.00
_cell.angle_beta   90.00
_cell.angle_gamma   90.00
#
_symmetry.space_group_name_H-M   'P 1'
#
loop_
_entity.id
_entity.type
_entity.pdbx_description
1 polymer ?
#
loop_
_entity_poly.entity_id
_entity_poly.type
_entity_poly.pdbx_seq_one_letter_code
_entity_poly.pdbx_strand_id
1 'polypeptide(L)'
;MNKDHENRFEVFHSCQPISMLKSLSTKMLFVIGGQMLLFTALTLIANLSISLIMGSIFKTNFLYAGLNAYITAIPYLLSGIISLVPLSILFSAIFKKRGNFFYLLINLYAIDSIVRIANHLWQLEIGSLHDFFFGFLIDSFPNMSKFDMPNMPKLAFGYLFSMHHLWQLILGFVFIIAAYFIYKRREIS
;
A
#
# COMPACT_ATOMS: atom_id res chain seq x y z
N MET A 1 -12.76 -5.68 25.58
CA MET A 1 -12.52 -4.31 25.07
C MET A 1 -13.85 -3.59 24.95
N ASN A 2 -13.93 -2.41 25.57
CA ASN A 2 -15.15 -1.72 25.97
C ASN A 2 -15.85 -1.06 24.76
N LYS A 3 -16.93 -1.66 24.25
CA LYS A 3 -17.70 -1.16 23.09
C LYS A 3 -18.37 0.20 23.36
N ASP A 4 -18.55 0.56 24.63
CA ASP A 4 -19.19 1.82 25.03
C ASP A 4 -18.30 3.05 24.80
N HIS A 5 -16.97 2.89 24.73
CA HIS A 5 -16.09 4.00 24.35
C HIS A 5 -16.14 4.28 22.84
N GLU A 6 -16.30 3.26 22.00
CA GLU A 6 -16.33 3.42 20.54
C GLU A 6 -17.55 4.27 20.11
N ASN A 7 -18.72 4.03 20.71
CA ASN A 7 -19.94 4.77 20.42
C ASN A 7 -19.95 6.21 20.96
N ARG A 8 -19.25 6.51 22.08
CA ARG A 8 -19.26 7.87 22.65
C ARG A 8 -18.35 8.83 21.87
N PHE A 9 -17.25 8.36 21.28
CA PHE A 9 -16.39 9.21 20.44
C PHE A 9 -17.09 9.64 19.14
N GLU A 10 -17.96 8.80 18.57
CA GLU A 10 -18.77 9.16 17.39
C GLU A 10 -19.78 10.28 17.70
N VAL A 11 -20.33 10.32 18.91
CA VAL A 11 -21.28 11.37 19.36
C VAL A 11 -20.57 12.71 19.60
N PHE A 12 -19.35 12.73 20.14
CA PHE A 12 -18.62 13.98 20.36
C PHE A 12 -18.14 14.64 19.05
N HIS A 13 -17.80 13.84 18.03
CA HIS A 13 -17.45 14.37 16.71
C HIS A 13 -18.64 14.89 15.91
N SER A 14 -19.86 14.43 16.21
CA SER A 14 -21.09 14.91 15.56
C SER A 14 -21.64 16.21 16.17
N CYS A 15 -21.21 16.58 17.39
CA CYS A 15 -21.58 17.86 18.02
C CYS A 15 -20.71 19.06 17.59
N GLN A 16 -19.58 18.83 16.92
CA GLN A 16 -18.75 19.91 16.35
C GLN A 16 -18.80 19.79 14.83
N PRO A 17 -19.03 20.89 14.08
CA PRO A 17 -19.02 20.88 12.62
C PRO A 17 -17.57 20.78 12.11
N ILE A 18 -16.90 19.66 12.40
CA ILE A 18 -15.62 19.33 11.79
C ILE A 18 -15.96 18.82 10.40
N SER A 19 -15.42 19.49 9.39
CA SER A 19 -15.53 19.01 8.01
C SER A 19 -15.10 17.54 7.93
N MET A 20 -15.99 16.68 7.44
CA MET A 20 -15.73 15.24 7.25
C MET A 20 -14.43 14.99 6.48
N LEU A 21 -14.09 15.90 5.55
CA LEU A 21 -12.86 15.87 4.78
C LEU A 21 -11.62 16.05 5.67
N LYS A 22 -11.65 16.97 6.65
CA LYS A 22 -10.55 17.18 7.61
C LYS A 22 -10.35 15.98 8.55
N SER A 23 -11.44 15.34 8.95
CA SER A 23 -11.37 14.12 9.78
C SER A 23 -10.77 12.96 8.97
N LEU A 24 -11.24 12.76 7.75
CA LEU A 24 -10.78 11.69 6.86
C LEU A 24 -9.32 11.89 6.44
N SER A 25 -8.91 13.12 6.11
CA SER A 25 -7.52 13.44 5.75
C SER A 25 -6.55 13.20 6.90
N THR A 26 -6.93 13.57 8.12
CA THR A 26 -6.08 13.36 9.30
C THR A 26 -5.92 11.88 9.62
N LYS A 27 -7.02 11.11 9.58
CA LYS A 27 -6.97 9.64 9.71
C LYS A 27 -6.09 9.01 8.64
N MET A 28 -6.20 9.49 7.40
CA MET A 28 -5.40 9.04 6.28
C MET A 28 -3.90 9.27 6.48
N LEU A 29 -3.51 10.50 6.81
CA LEU A 29 -2.11 10.83 7.08
C LEU A 29 -1.55 9.99 8.23
N PHE A 30 -2.34 9.76 9.28
CA PHE A 30 -1.91 8.94 10.40
C PHE A 30 -1.75 7.46 10.03
N VAL A 31 -2.68 6.89 9.25
CA VAL A 31 -2.59 5.49 8.81
C VAL A 31 -1.43 5.30 7.83
N ILE A 32 -1.31 6.15 6.81
CA ILE A 32 -0.24 6.07 5.82
C ILE A 32 1.11 6.29 6.51
N GLY A 33 1.26 7.39 7.27
CA GLY A 33 2.50 7.71 7.95
C GLY A 33 2.89 6.66 9.00
N GLY A 34 1.93 6.18 9.79
CA GLY A 34 2.15 5.13 10.77
C GLY A 34 2.58 3.80 10.14
N GLN A 35 1.93 3.38 9.04
CA GLN A 35 2.33 2.19 8.30
C GLN A 35 3.70 2.35 7.64
N MET A 36 4.01 3.51 7.05
CA MET A 36 5.33 3.79 6.49
C MET A 36 6.42 3.64 7.54
N LEU A 37 6.24 4.24 8.72
CA LEU A 37 7.22 4.17 9.81
C LEU A 37 7.38 2.73 10.33
N LEU A 38 6.27 2.02 10.51
CA LEU A 38 6.28 0.63 10.99
C LEU A 38 6.96 -0.32 10.00
N PHE A 39 6.59 -0.27 8.71
CA PHE A 39 7.15 -1.17 7.71
C PHE A 39 8.61 -0.86 7.41
N THR A 40 9.01 0.43 7.34
CA THR A 40 10.43 0.78 7.18
C THR A 40 11.29 0.28 8.35
N ALA A 41 10.82 0.44 9.59
CA ALA A 41 11.52 -0.08 10.76
C ALA A 41 11.62 -1.62 10.75
N LEU A 42 10.52 -2.32 10.44
CA LEU A 42 10.51 -3.77 10.34
C LEU A 42 11.45 -4.29 9.25
N THR A 43 11.44 -3.66 8.07
CA THR A 43 12.30 -4.04 6.95
C THR A 43 13.77 -3.78 7.27
N LEU A 44 14.10 -2.70 7.98
CA LEU A 44 15.47 -2.45 8.45
C LEU A 44 15.92 -3.56 9.40
N ILE A 45 15.11 -3.88 10.41
CA ILE A 45 15.42 -4.94 11.38
C ILE A 45 15.59 -6.28 10.67
N ALA A 46 14.65 -6.65 9.79
CA ALA A 46 14.69 -7.91 9.05
C ALA A 46 15.97 -8.03 8.19
N ASN A 47 16.31 -7.01 7.42
CA ASN A 47 17.50 -7.04 6.56
C ASN A 47 18.81 -7.07 7.36
N LEU A 48 18.88 -6.32 8.47
CA LEU A 48 20.03 -6.37 9.37
C LEU A 48 20.15 -7.74 10.06
N SER A 49 19.05 -8.31 10.54
CA SER A 49 19.04 -9.65 11.15
C SER A 49 19.52 -10.72 10.16
N ILE A 50 18.99 -10.74 8.94
CA ILE A 50 19.41 -11.68 7.88
C ILE A 50 20.90 -11.48 7.58
N SER A 51 21.33 -10.23 7.45
CA SER A 51 22.72 -9.90 7.19
C SER A 51 23.68 -10.37 8.30
N LEU A 52 23.28 -10.26 9.57
CA LEU A 52 24.08 -10.74 10.69
C LEU A 52 24.16 -12.27 10.74
N ILE A 53 23.04 -12.95 10.49
CA ILE A 53 22.99 -14.42 10.41
C ILE A 53 23.90 -14.92 9.29
N MET A 54 23.78 -14.35 8.08
CA MET A 54 24.62 -14.73 6.94
C MET A 54 26.10 -14.41 7.19
N GLY A 55 26.41 -13.26 7.80
CA GLY A 55 27.77 -12.92 8.19
C GLY A 55 28.40 -13.89 9.16
N SER A 56 27.61 -14.43 10.10
CA SER A 56 28.05 -15.47 11.03
C SER A 56 28.36 -16.79 10.32
N ILE A 57 27.49 -17.23 9.40
CA ILE A 57 27.64 -18.50 8.66
C ILE A 57 28.84 -18.46 7.72
N PHE A 58 28.98 -17.38 6.95
CA PHE A 58 30.00 -17.25 5.90
C PHE A 58 31.28 -16.52 6.37
N LYS A 59 31.39 -16.19 7.66
CA LYS A 59 32.54 -15.50 8.28
C LYS A 59 33.00 -14.25 7.52
N THR A 60 32.05 -13.50 6.98
CA THR A 60 32.30 -12.32 6.13
C THR A 60 31.36 -11.19 6.50
N ASN A 61 31.77 -9.94 6.28
CA ASN A 61 30.96 -8.79 6.65
C ASN A 61 29.85 -8.54 5.62
N PHE A 62 28.66 -9.07 5.89
CA PHE A 62 27.48 -8.89 5.04
C PHE A 62 26.69 -7.59 5.32
N LEU A 63 27.07 -6.78 6.31
CA LEU A 63 26.28 -5.63 6.77
C LEU A 63 25.96 -4.65 5.64
N TYR A 64 26.93 -4.43 4.75
CA TYR A 64 26.74 -3.61 3.55
C TYR A 64 25.67 -4.18 2.60
N ALA A 65 25.58 -5.50 2.45
CA ALA A 65 24.56 -6.13 1.62
C ALA A 65 23.16 -5.97 2.24
N GLY A 66 23.04 -6.10 3.57
CA GLY A 66 21.78 -5.87 4.28
C GLY A 66 21.30 -4.42 4.18
N LEU A 67 22.19 -3.44 4.32
CA LEU A 67 21.85 -2.03 4.14
C LEU A 67 21.48 -1.69 2.70
N ASN A 68 22.18 -2.27 1.72
CA ASN A 68 21.86 -2.05 0.31
C ASN A 68 20.48 -2.63 -0.03
N ALA A 69 20.18 -3.85 0.45
CA ALA A 69 18.87 -4.49 0.30
C ALA A 69 17.75 -3.65 0.95
N TYR A 70 18.00 -3.07 2.13
CA TYR A 70 17.08 -2.15 2.78
C TYR A 70 16.81 -0.91 1.92
N ILE A 71 17.86 -0.21 1.47
CA ILE A 71 17.72 1.00 0.64
C ILE A 71 16.96 0.70 -0.64
N THR A 72 17.20 -0.46 -1.26
CA THR A 72 16.47 -0.86 -2.47
C THR A 72 15.01 -1.20 -2.21
N ALA A 73 14.66 -1.73 -1.04
CA ALA A 73 13.30 -2.13 -0.71
C ALA A 73 12.39 -0.95 -0.35
N ILE A 74 12.94 0.14 0.17
CA ILE A 74 12.16 1.30 0.64
C ILE A 74 11.25 1.87 -0.46
N PRO A 75 11.72 2.20 -1.68
CA PRO A 75 10.86 2.75 -2.72
C PRO A 75 9.66 1.86 -3.06
N TYR A 76 9.88 0.55 -3.15
CA TYR A 76 8.81 -0.42 -3.42
C TYR A 76 7.81 -0.49 -2.26
N LEU A 77 8.29 -0.52 -1.02
CA LEU A 77 7.43 -0.52 0.16
C LEU A 77 6.57 0.75 0.26
N LEU A 78 7.17 1.92 0.03
CA LEU A 78 6.44 3.18 0.02
C LEU A 78 5.37 3.17 -1.07
N SER A 79 5.71 2.69 -2.27
CA SER A 79 4.75 2.51 -3.37
C SER A 79 3.58 1.61 -2.96
N GLY A 80 3.87 0.44 -2.38
CA GLY A 80 2.86 -0.50 -1.92
C GLY A 80 1.95 0.07 -0.83
N ILE A 81 2.48 0.84 0.12
CA ILE A 81 1.66 1.45 1.18
C ILE A 81 0.74 2.53 0.60
N ILE A 82 1.27 3.39 -0.28
CA ILE A 82 0.48 4.44 -0.93
C ILE A 82 -0.64 3.84 -1.78
N SER A 83 -0.45 2.65 -2.32
CA SER A 83 -1.41 1.97 -3.19
C SER A 83 -2.45 1.15 -2.41
N LEU A 84 -2.03 0.42 -1.37
CA LEU A 84 -2.87 -0.48 -0.57
C LEU A 84 -3.74 0.26 0.47
N VAL A 85 -3.25 1.35 1.06
CA VAL A 85 -4.00 2.06 2.11
C VAL A 85 -5.30 2.68 1.57
N PRO A 86 -5.30 3.46 0.46
CA PRO A 86 -6.53 4.00 -0.11
C PRO A 86 -7.57 2.95 -0.46
N LEU A 87 -7.11 1.81 -0.99
CA LEU A 87 -7.96 0.68 -1.32
C LEU A 87 -8.61 0.09 -0.06
N SER A 88 -7.84 -0.13 1.00
CA SER A 88 -8.36 -0.64 2.27
C SER A 88 -9.47 0.27 2.84
N ILE A 89 -9.34 1.58 2.63
CA ILE A 89 -10.29 2.59 3.08
C ILE A 89 -11.54 2.62 2.21
N LEU A 90 -11.40 2.50 0.89
CA LEU A 90 -12.54 2.30 -0.02
C LEU A 90 -13.35 1.08 0.40
N PHE A 91 -12.69 -0.03 0.71
CA PHE A 91 -13.37 -1.23 1.18
C PHE A 91 -14.02 -1.06 2.54
N SER A 92 -13.37 -0.37 3.48
CA SER A 92 -13.98 -0.05 4.77
C SER A 92 -15.19 0.90 4.63
N ALA A 93 -15.22 1.74 3.59
CA ALA A 93 -16.37 2.58 3.29
C ALA A 93 -17.53 1.76 2.71
N ILE A 94 -17.24 0.88 1.74
CA ILE A 94 -18.22 -0.01 1.10
C ILE A 94 -18.81 -1.00 2.12
N PHE A 95 -17.96 -1.72 2.86
CA PHE A 95 -18.38 -2.81 3.72
C PHE A 95 -18.49 -2.38 5.19
N LYS A 96 -19.71 -2.49 5.74
CA LYS A 96 -20.07 -2.07 7.11
C LYS A 96 -19.46 -2.98 8.20
N LYS A 97 -19.13 -4.23 7.88
CA LYS A 97 -18.47 -5.17 8.79
C LYS A 97 -16.96 -5.16 8.61
N ARG A 98 -16.24 -4.73 9.66
CA ARG A 98 -14.79 -4.93 9.77
C ARG A 98 -14.48 -6.44 9.71
N GLY A 99 -13.58 -6.85 8.82
CA GLY A 99 -12.97 -8.18 8.85
C GLY A 99 -13.33 -9.16 7.72
N ASN A 100 -14.15 -8.78 6.73
CA ASN A 100 -14.51 -9.70 5.65
C ASN A 100 -13.53 -9.61 4.47
N PHE A 101 -12.31 -10.10 4.69
CA PHE A 101 -11.25 -10.21 3.67
C PHE A 101 -11.73 -10.89 2.37
N PHE A 102 -12.66 -11.83 2.50
CA PHE A 102 -13.29 -12.52 1.38
C PHE A 102 -14.05 -11.57 0.42
N TYR A 103 -14.76 -10.58 0.96
CA TYR A 103 -15.49 -9.60 0.14
C TYR A 103 -14.55 -8.60 -0.54
N LEU A 104 -13.40 -8.33 0.08
CA LEU A 104 -12.32 -7.55 -0.54
C LEU A 104 -11.74 -8.30 -1.74
N LEU A 105 -11.44 -9.60 -1.59
CA LEU A 105 -10.93 -10.43 -2.68
C LEU A 105 -11.92 -10.54 -3.85
N ILE A 106 -13.20 -10.77 -3.58
CA ILE A 106 -14.22 -10.88 -4.63
C ILE A 106 -14.37 -9.56 -5.41
N ASN A 107 -14.42 -8.42 -4.72
CA ASN A 107 -14.53 -7.14 -5.41
C ASN A 107 -13.26 -6.79 -6.20
N LEU A 108 -12.08 -7.09 -5.67
CA LEU A 108 -10.84 -6.92 -6.43
C LEU A 108 -10.86 -7.78 -7.70
N TYR A 109 -11.30 -9.04 -7.59
CA TYR A 109 -11.45 -9.92 -8.74
C TYR A 109 -12.46 -9.41 -9.76
N ALA A 110 -13.59 -8.87 -9.30
CA ALA A 110 -14.62 -8.30 -10.16
C ALA A 110 -14.13 -7.07 -10.92
N ILE A 111 -13.44 -6.14 -10.24
CA ILE A 111 -12.89 -4.95 -10.89
C ILE A 111 -11.77 -5.34 -11.86
N ASP A 112 -10.88 -6.27 -11.49
CA ASP A 112 -9.84 -6.77 -12.40
C ASP A 112 -10.42 -7.40 -13.67
N SER A 113 -11.49 -8.18 -13.52
CA SER A 113 -12.22 -8.79 -14.65
C SER A 113 -12.79 -7.71 -15.58
N ILE A 114 -13.37 -6.64 -15.03
CA ILE A 114 -13.90 -5.52 -15.82
C ILE A 114 -12.77 -4.79 -16.56
N VAL A 115 -11.64 -4.53 -15.91
CA VAL A 115 -10.48 -3.87 -16.54
C VAL A 115 -9.92 -4.72 -17.67
N ARG A 116 -9.81 -6.04 -17.50
CA ARG A 116 -9.36 -6.95 -18.57
C ARG A 116 -10.30 -6.96 -19.77
N ILE A 117 -11.62 -6.98 -19.52
CA ILE A 117 -12.63 -6.90 -20.58
C ILE A 117 -12.52 -5.56 -21.31
N ALA A 118 -12.37 -4.45 -20.58
CA ALA A 118 -12.19 -3.12 -21.14
C ALA A 118 -10.93 -3.01 -22.01
N ASN A 119 -9.80 -3.54 -21.53
CA ASN A 119 -8.54 -3.59 -22.30
C ASN A 119 -8.68 -4.44 -23.56
N HIS A 120 -9.41 -5.56 -23.49
CA HIS A 120 -9.65 -6.42 -24.65
C HIS A 120 -10.54 -5.73 -25.69
N LEU A 121 -11.59 -5.01 -25.25
CA LEU A 121 -12.54 -4.35 -26.15
C LEU A 121 -12.00 -3.05 -26.77
N TRP A 122 -11.25 -2.26 -26.00
CA TRP A 122 -10.78 -0.94 -26.43
C TRP A 122 -9.29 -0.87 -26.76
N GLN A 123 -8.57 -2.00 -26.70
CA GLN A 123 -7.12 -2.06 -26.91
C GLN A 123 -6.35 -1.07 -26.00
N LEU A 124 -6.88 -0.84 -24.79
CA LEU A 124 -6.24 0.01 -23.81
C LEU A 124 -5.15 -0.80 -23.09
N GLU A 125 -3.97 -0.22 -22.90
CA GLU A 125 -2.88 -0.80 -22.09
C GLU A 125 -2.99 -0.36 -20.62
N ILE A 126 -4.21 -0.39 -20.06
CA ILE A 126 -4.38 -0.07 -18.64
C ILE A 126 -3.82 -1.24 -17.82
N GLY A 127 -2.87 -0.97 -16.93
CA GLY A 127 -2.33 -1.99 -16.03
C GLY A 127 -3.47 -2.67 -15.26
N SER A 128 -3.48 -4.01 -15.24
CA SER A 128 -4.52 -4.75 -14.52
C SER A 128 -4.37 -4.54 -13.01
N LEU A 129 -5.46 -4.68 -12.25
CA LEU A 129 -5.38 -4.64 -10.79
C LEU A 129 -4.53 -5.81 -10.28
N HIS A 130 -4.57 -6.94 -10.96
CA HIS A 130 -3.66 -8.05 -10.69
C HIS A 130 -2.19 -7.61 -10.81
N ASP A 131 -1.79 -6.89 -11.86
CA ASP A 131 -0.41 -6.39 -11.99
C ASP A 131 -0.09 -5.32 -10.94
N PHE A 132 -1.09 -4.57 -10.48
CA PHE A 132 -0.94 -3.64 -9.37
C PHE A 132 -0.63 -4.35 -8.03
N PHE A 133 -1.23 -5.52 -7.74
CA PHE A 133 -0.96 -6.27 -6.48
C PHE A 133 0.20 -7.27 -6.61
N PHE A 134 0.21 -8.06 -7.68
CA PHE A 134 1.20 -9.10 -7.92
C PHE A 134 2.46 -8.57 -8.57
N GLY A 135 2.40 -7.49 -9.36
CA GLY A 135 3.62 -6.82 -9.82
C GLY A 135 4.47 -6.36 -8.64
N PHE A 136 3.86 -5.87 -7.56
CA PHE A 136 4.59 -5.64 -6.32
C PHE A 136 5.24 -6.91 -5.77
N LEU A 137 4.53 -8.04 -5.68
CA LEU A 137 5.10 -9.28 -5.14
C LEU A 137 6.14 -9.95 -6.04
N ILE A 138 6.02 -9.79 -7.36
CA ILE A 138 6.84 -10.46 -8.38
C ILE A 138 8.06 -9.59 -8.71
N ASP A 139 7.87 -8.27 -8.90
CA ASP A 139 8.97 -7.33 -9.21
C ASP A 139 9.79 -6.93 -7.99
N SER A 140 9.27 -7.11 -6.76
CA SER A 140 10.07 -6.92 -5.53
C SER A 140 11.15 -7.98 -5.35
N PHE A 141 11.06 -9.10 -6.08
CA PHE A 141 12.13 -10.10 -6.15
C PHE A 141 12.71 -10.11 -7.56
N PRO A 142 13.50 -9.09 -7.95
CA PRO A 142 14.20 -9.14 -9.23
C PRO A 142 15.01 -10.44 -9.29
N ASN A 143 14.95 -11.17 -10.42
CA ASN A 143 15.77 -12.34 -10.69
C ASN A 143 17.25 -11.93 -10.61
N MET A 144 17.84 -12.02 -9.41
CA MET A 144 19.21 -11.60 -9.12
C MET A 144 20.17 -12.64 -9.68
N SER A 145 20.37 -12.61 -11.00
CA SER A 145 21.38 -13.42 -11.67
C SER A 145 22.75 -12.73 -11.73
N LYS A 146 22.84 -11.42 -11.41
CA LYS A 146 24.09 -10.66 -11.44
C LYS A 146 24.20 -9.68 -10.26
N PHE A 147 25.29 -9.84 -9.49
CA PHE A 147 25.73 -9.01 -8.37
C PHE A 147 26.20 -7.61 -8.83
N ASP A 148 25.37 -6.83 -9.53
CA ASP A 148 25.66 -5.41 -9.78
C ASP A 148 25.21 -4.55 -8.59
N MET A 149 25.81 -4.81 -7.43
CA MET A 149 25.55 -4.10 -6.17
C MET A 149 25.63 -2.56 -6.22
N PRO A 150 26.53 -1.89 -6.98
CA PRO A 150 26.65 -0.44 -6.90
C PRO A 150 25.55 0.34 -7.64
N ASN A 151 24.83 -0.30 -8.57
CA ASN A 151 23.77 0.37 -9.34
C ASN A 151 22.35 0.08 -8.83
N MET A 152 22.21 -0.85 -7.87
CA MET A 152 20.91 -1.26 -7.33
C MET A 152 20.08 -0.12 -6.71
N PRO A 153 20.65 0.81 -5.91
CA PRO A 153 19.89 1.94 -5.39
C PRO A 153 19.32 2.82 -6.51
N LYS A 154 20.10 3.08 -7.56
CA LYS A 154 19.65 3.92 -8.69
C LYS A 154 18.44 3.31 -9.41
N LEU A 155 18.42 1.99 -9.58
CA LEU A 155 17.28 1.28 -10.18
C LEU A 155 16.04 1.35 -9.29
N ALA A 156 16.19 1.16 -7.97
CA ALA A 156 15.10 1.24 -7.02
C ALA A 156 14.48 2.65 -6.94
N PHE A 157 15.30 3.70 -6.97
CA PHE A 157 14.80 5.07 -7.04
C PHE A 157 14.20 5.41 -8.41
N GLY A 158 14.69 4.80 -9.49
CA GLY A 158 14.08 4.90 -10.82
C GLY A 158 12.64 4.39 -10.86
N TYR A 159 12.30 3.41 -10.03
CA TYR A 159 10.92 2.90 -9.91
C TYR A 159 9.92 3.97 -9.47
N LEU A 160 10.31 4.94 -8.63
CA LEU A 160 9.43 6.05 -8.22
C LEU A 160 9.03 6.95 -9.40
N PHE A 161 9.81 6.94 -10.48
CA PHE A 161 9.53 7.70 -11.69
C PHE A 161 8.98 6.81 -12.82
N SER A 162 8.70 5.54 -12.54
CA SER A 162 8.13 4.63 -13.52
C SER A 162 6.65 4.97 -13.81
N MET A 163 6.22 4.71 -15.05
CA MET A 163 4.80 4.83 -15.41
C MET A 163 3.90 3.95 -14.55
N HIS A 164 4.41 2.81 -14.09
CA HIS A 164 3.69 1.92 -13.18
C HIS A 164 3.41 2.60 -11.83
N HIS A 165 4.43 3.21 -11.20
CA HIS A 165 4.23 3.96 -9.96
C HIS A 165 3.25 5.13 -10.13
N LEU A 166 3.33 5.83 -11.26
CA LEU A 166 2.41 6.92 -11.58
C LEU A 166 0.96 6.45 -11.68
N TRP A 167 0.71 5.31 -12.35
CA TRP A 167 -0.61 4.68 -12.36
C TRP A 167 -1.09 4.28 -10.96
N GLN A 168 -0.19 3.76 -10.11
CA GLN A 168 -0.55 3.41 -8.75
C GLN A 168 -1.02 4.64 -7.93
N LEU A 169 -0.34 5.78 -8.10
CA LEU A 169 -0.71 7.03 -7.46
C LEU A 169 -2.08 7.54 -7.94
N ILE A 170 -2.33 7.50 -9.25
CA ILE A 170 -3.61 7.93 -9.85
C ILE A 170 -4.76 7.06 -9.32
N LEU A 171 -4.60 5.73 -9.35
CA LEU A 171 -5.62 4.80 -8.84
C LEU A 171 -5.84 4.98 -7.34
N GLY A 172 -4.77 5.16 -6.57
CA GLY A 172 -4.85 5.50 -5.16
C GLY A 172 -5.71 6.72 -4.92
N PHE A 173 -5.47 7.82 -5.65
CA PHE A 173 -6.26 9.05 -5.54
C PHE A 173 -7.75 8.85 -5.88
N VAL A 174 -8.04 8.09 -6.95
CA VAL A 174 -9.42 7.74 -7.34
C VAL A 174 -10.11 6.95 -6.23
N PHE A 175 -9.43 6.01 -5.58
CA PHE A 175 -9.99 5.25 -4.46
C PHE A 175 -10.30 6.12 -3.25
N ILE A 176 -9.46 7.12 -2.94
CA ILE A 176 -9.74 8.07 -1.84
C ILE A 176 -11.01 8.87 -2.14
N ILE A 177 -11.14 9.39 -3.36
CA ILE A 177 -12.32 10.16 -3.77
C ILE A 177 -13.58 9.29 -3.70
N ALA A 178 -13.53 8.09 -4.25
CA ALA A 178 -14.65 7.15 -4.20
C ALA A 178 -15.03 6.79 -2.76
N ALA A 179 -14.05 6.52 -1.90
CA ALA A 179 -14.26 6.23 -0.49
C ALA A 179 -14.94 7.39 0.23
N TYR A 180 -14.50 8.63 -0.03
CA TYR A 180 -15.10 9.84 0.54
C TYR A 180 -16.59 9.97 0.17
N PHE A 181 -16.94 9.83 -1.10
CA PHE A 181 -18.34 9.94 -1.54
C PHE A 181 -19.23 8.83 -0.95
N ILE A 182 -18.73 7.59 -0.92
CA ILE A 182 -19.47 6.46 -0.35
C ILE A 182 -19.67 6.65 1.15
N TYR A 183 -18.63 7.07 1.86
CA TYR A 183 -18.67 7.33 3.29
C TYR A 183 -19.63 8.48 3.62
N LYS A 184 -19.54 9.60 2.89
CA LYS A 184 -20.43 10.76 3.02
C LYS A 184 -21.90 10.39 2.83
N ARG A 185 -22.22 9.63 1.79
CA ARG A 185 -23.60 9.20 1.52
C ARG A 185 -24.17 8.32 2.63
N ARG A 186 -23.32 7.56 3.32
CA ARG A 186 -23.71 6.57 4.31
C ARG A 186 -23.93 7.13 5.71
N GLU A 187 -23.24 8.22 6.07
CA GLU A 187 -23.39 8.85 7.39
C GLU A 187 -24.39 10.02 7.40
N ILE A 188 -24.69 10.59 6.22
CA ILE A 188 -25.62 11.73 6.09
C ILE A 188 -27.05 11.28 5.72
N SER A 189 -27.23 10.02 5.32
CA SER A 189 -28.54 9.41 5.04
C SER A 189 -29.03 8.56 6.21
#